data_AF-A0A6N9BF44-F1
#
_entry.id   AF-A0A6N9BF44-F1
#
_cell.length_a   1.000
_cell.length_b   1.000
_cell.length_c   1.000
_cell.angle_alpha   90.00
_cell.angle_beta   90.00
_cell.angle_gamma   90.00
#
_symmetry.space_group_name_H-M   'P 1'
#
loop_
_entity.id
_entity.type
_entity.pdbx_description
1 polymer ?
#
loop_
_entity_poly.entity_id
_entity_poly.type
_entity_poly.pdbx_seq_one_letter_code
_entity_poly.pdbx_strand_id
1 'polypeptide(L)'
;EMCRLLTLKAAYMMDTVGNKAARQEIAMIKVAAPNMALQVIDDAMQAHGGGAMSQAFKLSFMWARMRALRFADGPDEVHRQQIARLEMRRQVDWPPRAAQAAE
;
A
#
# COMPACT_ATOMS: atom_id res chain seq x y z
N GLU A 1 6.16 -4.68 10.08
CA GLU A 1 7.33 -4.82 9.18
C GLU A 1 6.99 -4.72 7.69
N MET A 2 6.01 -5.49 7.20
CA MET A 2 5.68 -5.58 5.76
C MET A 2 5.59 -4.24 5.01
N CYS A 3 4.79 -3.28 5.49
CA CYS A 3 4.64 -1.98 4.82
C CYS A 3 5.95 -1.20 4.75
N ARG A 4 6.79 -1.27 5.79
CA ARG A 4 8.10 -0.61 5.80
C ARG A 4 9.01 -1.17 4.72
N LEU A 5 9.11 -2.49 4.62
CA LEU A 5 9.91 -3.15 3.58
C LEU A 5 9.37 -2.85 2.19
N LEU A 6 8.05 -2.79 2.02
CA LEU A 6 7.44 -2.44 0.73
C LEU A 6 7.68 -0.96 0.37
N THR A 7 7.67 -0.03 1.33
CA THR A 7 8.09 1.37 1.13
C THR A 7 9.54 1.44 0.65
N LEU A 8 10.45 0.75 1.35
CA LEU A 8 11.87 0.73 0.98
C LEU A 8 12.10 0.09 -0.39
N LYS A 9 11.35 -0.97 -0.73
CA LYS A 9 11.37 -1.57 -2.06
C LYS A 9 10.90 -0.58 -3.13
N ALA A 10 9.80 0.14 -2.89
CA ALA A 10 9.30 1.12 -3.84
C ALA A 10 10.32 2.26 -4.05
N ALA A 11 10.92 2.77 -2.96
CA ALA A 11 11.96 3.79 -3.03
C ALA A 11 13.19 3.29 -3.83
N TYR A 12 13.69 2.10 -3.50
CA TYR A 12 14.79 1.48 -4.23
C TYR A 12 14.50 1.35 -5.73
N MET A 13 13.31 0.89 -6.10
CA MET A 13 12.91 0.78 -7.51
C MET A 13 12.83 2.15 -8.19
N MET A 14 12.33 3.17 -7.51
CA MET A 14 12.32 4.54 -8.04
C MET A 14 13.74 5.04 -8.34
N ASP A 15 14.68 4.78 -7.43
CA ASP A 15 16.07 5.21 -7.56
C ASP A 15 16.82 4.45 -8.68
N THR A 16 16.56 3.14 -8.86
CA THR A 16 17.33 2.31 -9.80
C THR A 16 16.75 2.23 -11.21
N VAL A 17 15.41 2.26 -11.35
CA VAL A 17 14.74 2.10 -12.66
C VAL A 17 13.82 3.26 -13.03
N GLY A 18 13.70 4.25 -12.15
CA GLY A 18 12.85 5.42 -12.35
C GLY A 18 11.36 5.16 -12.06
N ASN A 19 10.64 6.25 -11.80
CA ASN A 19 9.24 6.22 -11.35
C ASN A 19 8.27 5.52 -12.31
N LYS A 20 8.51 5.61 -13.63
CA LYS A 20 7.62 5.00 -14.63
C LYS A 20 7.67 3.47 -14.58
N ALA A 21 8.86 2.90 -14.37
CA ALA A 21 9.05 1.46 -14.25
C ALA A 21 8.60 0.96 -12.86
N ALA A 22 8.89 1.72 -11.80
CA ALA A 22 8.52 1.42 -10.41
C ALA A 22 7.02 1.61 -10.07
N ARG A 23 6.19 1.93 -11.06
CA ARG A 23 4.77 2.30 -10.85
C ARG A 23 3.93 1.19 -10.21
N GLN A 24 4.33 -0.08 -10.33
CA GLN A 24 3.62 -1.18 -9.67
C GLN A 24 3.88 -1.16 -8.16
N GLU A 25 5.15 -1.03 -7.75
CA GLU A 25 5.57 -0.94 -6.36
C GLU A 25 5.00 0.29 -5.66
N ILE A 26 5.01 1.44 -6.33
CA ILE A 26 4.41 2.69 -5.82
C ILE A 26 2.91 2.49 -5.57
N ALA A 27 2.18 1.90 -6.52
CA ALA A 27 0.75 1.63 -6.36
C ALA A 27 0.48 0.64 -5.22
N MET A 28 1.31 -0.41 -5.09
CA MET A 28 1.17 -1.41 -4.02
C MET A 28 1.31 -0.76 -2.64
N ILE A 29 2.33 0.06 -2.41
CA ILE A 29 2.52 0.69 -1.09
C ILE A 29 1.45 1.75 -0.81
N LYS A 30 0.99 2.48 -1.83
CA LYS A 30 -0.08 3.49 -1.70
C LYS A 30 -1.39 2.88 -1.20
N VAL A 31 -1.70 1.63 -1.55
CA VAL A 31 -2.85 0.90 -1.02
C VAL A 31 -2.54 0.32 0.35
N ALA A 32 -1.40 -0.36 0.51
CA ALA A 32 -1.13 -1.13 1.72
C ALA A 32 -0.90 -0.25 2.96
N ALA A 33 -0.13 0.84 2.84
CA ALA A 33 0.29 1.63 3.99
C ALA A 33 -0.87 2.34 4.72
N PRO A 34 -1.79 3.07 4.05
CA PRO A 34 -2.91 3.72 4.75
C PRO A 34 -3.86 2.72 5.41
N ASN A 35 -4.12 1.56 4.77
CA ASN A 35 -4.99 0.52 5.32
C ASN A 35 -4.39 -0.10 6.60
N MET A 36 -3.09 -0.43 6.58
CA MET A 36 -2.39 -0.92 7.77
C MET A 36 -2.34 0.12 8.88
N ALA A 37 -2.03 1.38 8.54
CA ALA A 37 -1.98 2.46 9.52
C ALA A 37 -3.33 2.71 10.18
N LEU A 38 -4.43 2.67 9.42
CA LEU A 38 -5.78 2.80 9.97
C LEU A 38 -6.08 1.71 11.00
N GLN A 39 -5.76 0.45 10.70
CA GLN A 39 -5.98 -0.65 11.63
C GLN A 39 -5.20 -0.43 12.95
N VAL A 40 -3.91 -0.12 12.87
CA VAL A 40 -3.08 0.13 14.05
C VAL A 40 -3.56 1.33 14.87
N ILE A 41 -3.99 2.40 14.20
CA ILE A 41 -4.53 3.58 14.87
C ILE A 41 -5.86 3.25 15.55
N ASP A 42 -6.73 2.48 14.91
CA ASP A 42 -8.02 2.07 15.45
C ASP A 42 -7.85 1.18 16.69
N ASP A 43 -6.94 0.21 16.64
CA ASP A 43 -6.58 -0.63 17.79
C ASP A 43 -6.06 0.24 18.96
N ALA A 44 -5.24 1.25 18.67
CA ALA A 44 -4.77 2.20 19.66
C ALA A 44 -5.90 3.07 20.22
N MET A 45 -6.84 3.53 19.37
CA MET A 45 -8.01 4.29 19.81
C MET A 45 -8.86 3.45 20.78
N GLN A 46 -9.09 2.18 20.46
CA GLN A 46 -9.85 1.27 21.29
C GLN A 46 -9.18 1.05 22.66
N ALA A 47 -7.85 0.89 22.69
CA ALA A 47 -7.10 0.77 23.94
C ALA A 47 -7.17 2.01 24.85
N HIS A 48 -7.35 3.20 24.28
CA HIS A 48 -7.46 4.47 25.03
C HIS A 48 -8.91 4.88 25.34
N GLY A 49 -9.91 4.11 24.89
CA GLY A 49 -11.33 4.34 25.15
C GLY A 49 -11.79 5.75 24.80
N GLY A 50 -12.62 6.36 25.67
CA GLY A 50 -13.12 7.73 25.47
C GLY A 50 -12.02 8.79 25.34
N GLY A 51 -10.83 8.53 25.88
CA GLY A 51 -9.66 9.41 25.72
C GLY A 51 -9.28 9.60 24.25
N ALA A 52 -9.39 8.56 23.43
CA ALA A 52 -9.08 8.62 22.00
C ALA A 52 -10.00 9.55 21.19
N MET A 53 -11.21 9.82 21.70
CA MET A 53 -12.17 10.76 21.10
C MET A 53 -11.91 12.21 21.53
N SER A 54 -11.06 12.42 22.53
CA SER A 54 -10.71 13.75 23.04
C SER A 54 -9.48 14.32 22.34
N GLN A 55 -9.09 15.55 22.71
CA GLN A 55 -7.84 16.17 22.27
C GLN A 55 -6.63 15.77 23.14
N ALA A 56 -6.82 14.92 24.16
CA ALA A 56 -5.73 14.43 25.00
C ALA A 56 -4.76 13.54 24.21
N PHE A 57 -5.27 12.83 23.20
CA PHE A 57 -4.48 12.02 22.27
C PHE A 57 -4.74 12.49 20.84
N LYS A 58 -3.72 12.41 19.98
CA LYS A 58 -3.84 12.77 18.57
C LYS A 58 -4.45 11.66 17.69
N LEU A 59 -5.04 10.63 18.30
CA LEU A 59 -5.44 9.41 17.61
C LEU A 59 -6.60 9.64 16.62
N SER A 60 -7.65 10.37 17.02
CA SER A 60 -8.77 10.72 16.15
C SER A 60 -8.33 11.52 14.91
N PHE A 61 -7.43 12.49 15.10
CA PHE A 61 -6.82 13.25 14.01
C PHE A 61 -5.97 12.38 13.08
N MET A 62 -5.15 11.49 13.64
CA MET A 62 -4.33 10.56 12.85
C MET A 62 -5.21 9.63 12.00
N TRP A 63 -6.28 9.08 12.59
CA TRP A 63 -7.24 8.22 11.88
C TRP A 63 -7.88 8.95 10.70
N ALA A 64 -8.40 10.17 10.94
CA ALA A 64 -9.04 10.97 9.89
C ALA A 64 -8.07 11.29 8.73
N ARG A 65 -6.80 11.60 9.04
CA ARG A 65 -5.77 11.84 8.02
C ARG A 65 -5.42 10.60 7.23
N MET A 66 -5.23 9.45 7.90
CA MET A 66 -4.95 8.20 7.19
C MET A 66 -6.14 7.77 6.32
N ARG A 67 -7.38 8.04 6.77
CA ARG A 67 -8.58 7.81 5.97
C ARG A 67 -8.61 8.70 4.72
N ALA A 68 -8.21 9.95 4.83
CA ALA A 68 -8.11 10.88 3.70
C ALA A 68 -7.07 10.42 2.67
N LEU A 69 -5.95 9.82 3.10
CA LEU A 69 -4.92 9.29 2.19
C LEU A 69 -5.37 8.09 1.36
N ARG A 70 -6.49 7.45 1.70
CA ARG A 70 -7.12 6.44 0.82
C ARG A 70 -7.87 7.04 -0.37
N PHE A 71 -8.03 8.36 -0.41
CA PHE A 71 -8.63 9.10 -1.52
C PHE A 71 -7.61 9.98 -2.25
N ALA A 72 -6.75 10.66 -1.48
CA ALA A 72 -5.70 11.52 -2.03
C ALA A 72 -4.75 10.73 -2.93
N ASP A 73 -4.23 11.37 -3.98
CA ASP A 73 -3.29 10.78 -4.96
C ASP A 73 -3.77 9.46 -5.59
N GLY A 74 -5.09 9.34 -5.77
CA GLY A 74 -5.75 8.17 -6.34
C GLY A 74 -6.39 7.28 -5.27
N PRO A 75 -7.69 7.00 -5.38
CA PRO A 75 -8.37 6.06 -4.51
C PRO A 75 -7.77 4.65 -4.58
N ASP A 76 -7.92 3.87 -3.51
CA ASP A 76 -7.39 2.50 -3.43
C ASP A 76 -7.82 1.64 -4.64
N GLU A 77 -9.06 1.80 -5.10
CA GLU A 77 -9.64 1.02 -6.20
C GLU A 77 -8.93 1.27 -7.53
N VAL A 78 -8.52 2.52 -7.78
CA VAL A 78 -7.77 2.90 -8.98
C VAL A 78 -6.39 2.26 -8.96
N HIS A 79 -5.72 2.29 -7.80
CA HIS A 79 -4.41 1.65 -7.63
C HIS A 79 -4.49 0.12 -7.72
N ARG A 80 -5.51 -0.51 -7.11
CA ARG A 80 -5.77 -1.97 -7.25
C ARG A 80 -5.99 -2.37 -8.70
N GLN A 81 -6.77 -1.58 -9.45
CA GLN A 81 -6.98 -1.83 -10.87
C GLN A 81 -5.67 -1.71 -11.67
N GLN A 82 -4.84 -0.70 -11.38
CA GLN A 82 -3.54 -0.55 -12.01
C GLN A 82 -2.62 -1.74 -11.70
N ILE A 83 -2.53 -2.16 -10.43
CA ILE A 83 -1.74 -3.33 -10.02
C ILE A 83 -2.21 -4.57 -10.77
N ALA A 84 -3.52 -4.82 -10.81
CA ALA A 84 -4.08 -5.98 -11.50
C ALA A 84 -3.72 -5.99 -13.00
N ARG A 85 -3.84 -4.85 -13.68
CA ARG A 85 -3.48 -4.74 -15.11
C ARG A 85 -2.00 -5.00 -15.36
N LEU A 86 -1.12 -4.52 -14.50
CA LEU A 86 0.34 -4.73 -14.62
C LEU A 86 0.70 -6.18 -14.36
N GLU A 87 0.12 -6.78 -13.33
CA GLU A 87 0.36 -8.18 -12.99
C GLU A 87 -0.16 -9.11 -14.09
N MET A 88 -1.37 -8.87 -14.62
CA MET A 88 -1.90 -9.66 -15.72
C MET A 88 -0.99 -9.64 -16.96
N ARG A 89 -0.45 -8.47 -17.34
CA ARG A 89 0.50 -8.39 -18.46
C ARG A 89 1.74 -9.22 -18.20
N ARG A 90 2.33 -9.09 -17.00
CA ARG A 90 3.50 -9.87 -16.59
C ARG A 90 3.25 -11.38 -16.64
N GLN A 91 2.05 -11.82 -16.24
CA GLN A 91 1.66 -13.23 -16.25
C GLN A 91 1.32 -13.75 -17.66
N VAL A 92 0.80 -12.92 -18.56
CA VAL A 92 0.58 -13.30 -19.96
C VAL A 92 1.91 -13.52 -20.68
N ASP A 93 2.92 -12.70 -20.36
CA ASP A 93 4.27 -12.83 -20.90
C ASP A 93 5.10 -13.92 -20.17
N TRP A 94 4.51 -14.65 -19.20
CA TRP A 94 5.17 -15.70 -18.42
C TRP A 94 5.06 -17.07 -19.13
N PRO A 95 6.16 -17.82 -19.29
CA PRO A 95 6.11 -19.11 -19.97
C PRO A 95 5.21 -20.09 -19.21
N PRO A 96 4.40 -20.92 -19.91
CA PRO A 96 3.52 -21.89 -19.26
C PRO A 96 4.34 -22.85 -18.40
N ARG A 97 3.79 -23.28 -17.25
CA ARG A 97 4.47 -24.19 -16.30
C ARG A 97 5.08 -25.45 -16.94
N ALA A 98 4.52 -25.93 -18.06
CA ALA A 98 5.08 -27.04 -18.84
C ALA A 98 6.44 -26.71 -19.50
N ALA A 99 6.67 -25.46 -19.87
CA ALA A 99 7.93 -24.99 -20.45
C ALA A 99 9.03 -24.73 -19.39
N GLN A 100 8.66 -24.63 -18.11
CA GLN A 100 9.59 -24.38 -17.00
C GLN A 100 10.18 -25.66 -16.39
N ALA A 101 9.52 -26.81 -16.58
CA ALA A 101 10.02 -28.11 -16.12
C ALA A 101 11.07 -28.73 -17.06
N ALA A 102 11.42 -28.02 -18.16
CA ALA A 102 12.40 -28.44 -19.16
C ALA A 102 13.78 -27.79 -18.97
N GLU A 103 13.95 -26.95 -17.94
CA GLU A 103 15.22 -26.39 -17.46
C GLU A 103 15.59 -27.02 -16.11
#